data_AF-A0A7X9WPG2-F1
#
_entry.id   AF-A0A7X9WPG2-F1
#
_cell.length_a   1.000
_cell.length_b   1.000
_cell.length_c   1.000
_cell.angle_alpha   90.00
_cell.angle_beta   90.00
_cell.angle_gamma   90.00
#
_symmetry.space_group_name_H-M   'P 1'
#
loop_
_entity.id
_entity.type
_entity.pdbx_description
1 polymer ?
#
loop_
_entity_poly.entity_id
_entity_poly.type
_entity_poly.pdbx_seq_one_letter_code
_entity_poly.pdbx_strand_id
1 'polypeptide(L)'
;MIRNCGIISRRSLSHIRAAVDLYANRAKDASPDSESARQFRFKHCPKLCLPGDLEWRERTYPEATADLTPLRIAYLGVWDTVGALGVPSHLRLLSLLFNRKFSFHDTTLSSVVKRARHAVAVDEKRKTFAPSLWSNLADLNAGAPKENRYEQLFFPGVHGAVGGGGPVRGLSDAALEWVFRGAVMQGLAFDRDDQSPIFMLRPDPRAQLFNVTGKRKWSIGDRLMGVGLGDRRFPDTDDGPLHDSLVHRFRMPAEQLPEGVPYRPPSLGRLWEAIERRAARMDTSFRNAFTEYKKSGDARALRAPDSVRRYIVQPKDTLTSIAEREMGSASDATLLSLHNRNVGLIFEDGSLYAGSEIEIPVYKAPLPRPGPLPGPVPVEPPAPGP
;
A
#
# COMPACT_ATOMS: atom_id res chain seq x y z
N MET A 1 -5.59 -22.88 -8.37
CA MET A 1 -4.67 -23.99 -8.04
C MET A 1 -5.06 -24.74 -6.78
N ILE A 2 -5.01 -24.14 -5.58
CA ILE A 2 -5.31 -24.83 -4.31
C ILE A 2 -6.68 -25.53 -4.33
N ARG A 3 -7.71 -24.90 -4.91
CA ARG A 3 -9.03 -25.52 -5.05
C ARG A 3 -9.05 -26.78 -5.93
N ASN A 4 -8.15 -26.92 -6.91
CA ASN A 4 -8.06 -28.12 -7.75
C ASN A 4 -7.25 -29.21 -7.05
N CYS A 5 -6.00 -28.91 -6.67
CA CYS A 5 -5.03 -29.91 -6.28
C CYS A 5 -4.73 -29.98 -4.76
N GLY A 6 -5.26 -29.05 -3.96
CA GLY A 6 -4.95 -28.95 -2.53
C GLY A 6 -3.53 -28.45 -2.24
N ILE A 7 -3.09 -28.58 -0.99
CA ILE A 7 -1.69 -28.37 -0.60
C ILE A 7 -1.00 -29.73 -0.63
N ILE A 8 -0.06 -29.92 -1.55
CA ILE A 8 0.64 -31.20 -1.70
C ILE A 8 1.42 -31.53 -0.43
N SER A 9 1.13 -32.68 0.17
CA SER A 9 1.86 -33.15 1.35
C SER A 9 3.32 -33.45 1.02
N ARG A 10 4.22 -33.35 2.02
CA ARG A 10 5.65 -33.67 1.85
C ARG A 10 5.89 -35.06 1.24
N ARG A 11 5.02 -36.03 1.51
CA ARG A 11 5.11 -37.40 0.96
C ARG A 11 4.71 -37.49 -0.51
N SER A 12 3.99 -36.48 -1.03
CA SER A 12 3.48 -36.43 -2.40
C SER A 12 4.21 -35.42 -3.28
N LEU A 13 5.38 -34.89 -2.88
CA LEU A 13 6.11 -33.87 -3.66
C LEU A 13 6.45 -34.31 -5.10
N SER A 14 6.64 -35.61 -5.34
CA SER A 14 6.83 -36.16 -6.70
C SER A 14 5.65 -35.91 -7.65
N HIS A 15 4.47 -35.54 -7.12
CA HIS A 15 3.24 -35.30 -7.88
C HIS A 15 2.97 -33.81 -8.13
N ILE A 16 3.93 -32.91 -7.84
CA ILE A 16 3.79 -31.47 -8.12
C ILE A 16 3.45 -31.22 -9.60
N ARG A 17 4.08 -31.95 -10.54
CA ARG A 17 3.77 -31.82 -11.97
C ARG A 17 2.32 -32.17 -12.26
N ALA A 18 1.84 -33.31 -11.76
CA ALA A 18 0.45 -33.71 -11.92
C ALA A 18 -0.54 -32.70 -11.30
N ALA A 19 -0.17 -32.07 -10.18
CA ALA A 19 -0.97 -31.02 -9.55
C ALA A 19 -1.06 -29.76 -10.44
N VAL A 20 0.04 -29.35 -11.05
CA VAL A 20 0.09 -28.24 -12.02
C VAL A 20 -0.69 -28.58 -13.27
N ASP A 21 -0.55 -29.81 -13.79
CA ASP A 21 -1.27 -30.28 -14.98
C ASP A 21 -2.79 -30.32 -14.74
N LEU A 22 -3.22 -30.81 -13.56
CA LEU A 22 -4.63 -30.79 -13.15
C LEU A 22 -5.17 -29.36 -13.05
N TYR A 23 -4.39 -28.42 -12.52
CA TYR A 23 -4.79 -27.01 -12.46
C TYR A 23 -4.84 -26.34 -13.85
N ALA A 24 -3.90 -26.68 -14.73
CA ALA A 24 -3.83 -26.14 -16.08
C ALA A 24 -4.91 -26.75 -17.01
N ASN A 25 -5.45 -27.91 -16.66
CA ASN A 25 -6.50 -28.58 -17.42
C ASN A 25 -7.83 -27.81 -17.30
N ARG A 26 -8.45 -27.57 -18.46
CA ARG A 26 -9.66 -26.73 -18.62
C ARG A 26 -10.92 -27.55 -18.86
N ALA A 27 -10.82 -28.87 -18.92
CA ALA A 27 -11.97 -29.72 -19.08
C ALA A 27 -12.85 -29.70 -17.82
N LYS A 28 -14.16 -29.90 -17.98
CA LYS A 28 -15.14 -29.80 -16.88
C LYS A 28 -14.84 -30.79 -15.74
N ASP A 29 -14.31 -31.95 -16.10
CA ASP A 29 -13.85 -33.01 -15.21
C ASP A 29 -12.56 -32.66 -14.45
N ALA A 30 -11.85 -31.58 -14.80
CA ALA A 30 -10.71 -31.04 -14.05
C ALA A 30 -11.08 -29.82 -13.18
N SER A 31 -12.35 -29.42 -13.15
CA SER A 31 -12.82 -28.33 -12.28
C SER A 31 -12.59 -28.65 -10.80
N PRO A 32 -12.44 -27.63 -9.93
CA PRO A 32 -12.22 -27.85 -8.50
C PRO A 32 -13.22 -28.78 -7.80
N ASP A 33 -14.47 -28.75 -8.28
CA ASP A 33 -15.59 -29.46 -7.68
C ASP A 33 -15.82 -30.82 -8.36
N SER A 34 -14.95 -31.22 -9.30
CA SER A 34 -15.02 -32.52 -9.97
C SER A 34 -14.58 -33.68 -9.09
N GLU A 35 -15.06 -34.88 -9.43
CA GLU A 35 -14.65 -36.14 -8.81
C GLU A 35 -13.13 -36.33 -8.86
N SER A 36 -12.52 -36.08 -10.02
CA SER A 36 -11.08 -36.29 -10.22
C SER A 36 -10.24 -35.35 -9.35
N ALA A 37 -10.67 -34.10 -9.19
CA ALA A 37 -9.99 -33.11 -8.37
C ALA A 37 -10.13 -33.47 -6.88
N ARG A 38 -11.32 -33.87 -6.43
CA ARG A 38 -11.57 -34.34 -5.06
C ARG A 38 -10.75 -35.59 -4.73
N GLN A 39 -10.72 -36.56 -5.63
CA GLN A 39 -9.92 -37.78 -5.52
C GLN A 39 -8.42 -37.45 -5.45
N PHE A 40 -7.93 -36.55 -6.29
CA PHE A 40 -6.54 -36.11 -6.28
C PHE A 40 -6.18 -35.46 -4.94
N ARG A 41 -7.03 -34.55 -4.43
CA ARG A 41 -6.84 -33.91 -3.12
C ARG A 41 -6.83 -34.92 -1.99
N PHE A 42 -7.78 -35.84 -1.97
CA PHE A 42 -7.84 -36.90 -0.97
C PHE A 42 -6.57 -37.75 -0.97
N LYS A 43 -6.10 -38.19 -2.15
CA LYS A 43 -4.90 -39.02 -2.27
C LYS A 43 -3.63 -38.30 -1.81
N HIS A 44 -3.46 -37.02 -2.17
CA HIS A 44 -2.21 -36.30 -1.98
C HIS A 44 -2.18 -35.37 -0.77
N CYS A 45 -3.35 -35.12 -0.16
CA CYS A 45 -3.51 -34.36 1.07
C CYS A 45 -4.76 -34.82 1.87
N PRO A 46 -4.76 -36.06 2.38
CA PRO A 46 -5.95 -36.68 2.98
C PRO A 46 -6.45 -35.98 4.24
N LYS A 47 -5.64 -35.18 4.93
CA LYS A 47 -6.10 -34.47 6.13
C LYS A 47 -6.75 -33.12 5.85
N LEU A 48 -6.50 -32.49 4.70
CA LEU A 48 -7.09 -31.19 4.37
C LEU A 48 -8.40 -31.38 3.63
N CYS A 49 -9.41 -30.59 4.01
CA CYS A 49 -10.71 -30.53 3.34
C CYS A 49 -11.02 -29.11 2.86
N LEU A 50 -11.31 -28.97 1.58
CA LEU A 50 -11.91 -27.75 1.03
C LEU A 50 -13.44 -27.77 1.18
N PRO A 51 -14.12 -26.63 1.01
CA PRO A 51 -15.58 -26.60 0.87
C PRO A 51 -16.06 -27.62 -0.17
N GLY A 52 -17.04 -28.46 0.19
CA GLY A 52 -17.58 -29.53 -0.65
C GLY A 52 -16.82 -30.86 -0.62
N ASP A 53 -15.62 -30.93 -0.02
CA ASP A 53 -14.88 -32.20 0.10
C ASP A 53 -15.48 -33.12 1.16
N LEU A 54 -16.04 -32.57 2.24
CA LEU A 54 -16.55 -33.36 3.38
C LEU A 54 -17.71 -34.26 2.95
N GLU A 55 -18.77 -33.69 2.37
CA GLU A 55 -19.94 -34.45 1.89
C GLU A 55 -19.53 -35.54 0.88
N TRP A 56 -18.56 -35.23 0.03
CA TRP A 56 -18.03 -36.20 -0.93
C TRP A 56 -17.28 -37.35 -0.23
N ARG A 57 -16.47 -37.06 0.80
CA ARG A 57 -15.74 -38.08 1.56
C ARG A 57 -16.65 -38.95 2.40
N GLU A 58 -17.64 -38.37 3.07
CA GLU A 58 -18.61 -39.12 3.86
C GLU A 58 -19.34 -40.15 3.01
N ARG A 59 -19.61 -39.83 1.73
CA ARG A 59 -20.22 -40.76 0.77
C ARG A 59 -19.26 -41.81 0.23
N THR A 60 -18.02 -41.43 -0.10
CA THR A 60 -17.10 -42.29 -0.87
C THR A 60 -16.12 -43.07 0.03
N TYR A 61 -15.73 -42.50 1.16
CA TYR A 61 -14.75 -43.04 2.13
C TYR A 61 -15.21 -42.76 3.58
N PRO A 62 -16.34 -43.31 4.03
CA PRO A 62 -16.92 -43.02 5.35
C PRO A 62 -15.95 -43.27 6.51
N GLU A 63 -15.06 -44.25 6.38
CA GLU A 63 -14.02 -44.61 7.34
C GLU A 63 -12.85 -43.60 7.41
N ALA A 64 -12.72 -42.70 6.42
CA ALA A 64 -11.63 -41.74 6.29
C ALA A 64 -12.07 -40.28 6.59
N THR A 65 -13.04 -40.12 7.50
CA THR A 65 -13.63 -38.82 7.87
C THR A 65 -13.18 -38.30 9.25
N ALA A 66 -12.38 -39.06 9.98
CA ALA A 66 -11.81 -38.63 11.27
C ALA A 66 -10.60 -37.69 11.08
N ASP A 67 -10.38 -36.77 12.02
CA ASP A 67 -9.19 -35.88 12.08
C ASP A 67 -8.98 -35.03 10.80
N LEU A 68 -10.08 -34.50 10.26
CA LEU A 68 -10.05 -33.62 9.10
C LEU A 68 -9.82 -32.16 9.51
N THR A 69 -8.93 -31.49 8.79
CA THR A 69 -8.64 -30.07 8.95
C THR A 69 -9.27 -29.28 7.80
N PRO A 70 -10.30 -28.44 8.06
CA PRO A 70 -10.83 -27.55 7.05
C PRO A 70 -9.77 -26.55 6.60
N LEU A 71 -9.47 -26.51 5.31
CA LEU A 71 -8.51 -25.55 4.77
C LEU A 71 -9.14 -24.15 4.76
N ARG A 72 -8.54 -23.23 5.52
CA ARG A 72 -8.85 -21.80 5.51
C ARG A 72 -7.55 -21.02 5.48
N ILE A 73 -7.47 -20.07 4.56
CA ILE A 73 -6.34 -19.15 4.44
C ILE A 73 -6.74 -17.89 5.21
N ALA A 74 -6.05 -17.61 6.33
CA ALA A 74 -6.36 -16.46 7.17
C ALA A 74 -6.19 -15.14 6.41
N TYR A 75 -5.13 -15.03 5.60
CA TYR A 75 -4.79 -13.83 4.88
C TYR A 75 -4.05 -14.15 3.58
N LEU A 76 -4.35 -13.40 2.51
CA LEU A 76 -3.62 -13.44 1.24
C LEU A 76 -3.17 -12.02 0.85
N GLY A 77 -1.86 -11.78 0.92
CA GLY A 77 -1.23 -10.57 0.40
C GLY A 77 -0.58 -10.85 -0.94
N VAL A 78 -0.93 -10.08 -1.97
CA VAL A 78 -0.33 -10.21 -3.31
C VAL A 78 0.04 -8.84 -3.88
N TRP A 79 1.10 -8.81 -4.68
CA TRP A 79 1.59 -7.63 -5.37
C TRP A 79 1.52 -7.86 -6.87
N ASP A 80 0.82 -6.96 -7.54
CA ASP A 80 0.73 -6.79 -8.98
C ASP A 80 0.66 -8.10 -9.77
N THR A 81 -0.35 -8.92 -9.45
CA THR A 81 -0.55 -10.24 -10.06
C THR A 81 -0.63 -10.11 -11.57
N VAL A 82 0.23 -10.81 -12.31
CA VAL A 82 0.25 -10.79 -13.78
C VAL A 82 -0.23 -12.12 -14.35
N GLY A 83 -1.13 -12.05 -15.34
CA GLY A 83 -1.75 -13.23 -15.94
C GLY A 83 -0.87 -13.96 -16.95
N ALA A 84 0.23 -13.36 -17.41
CA ALA A 84 1.16 -13.96 -18.36
C ALA A 84 2.45 -14.35 -17.64
N LEU A 85 2.83 -15.62 -17.73
CA LEU A 85 4.09 -16.14 -17.22
C LEU A 85 5.24 -15.64 -18.11
N GLY A 86 5.58 -14.35 -17.99
CA GLY A 86 6.91 -13.75 -18.22
C GLY A 86 7.72 -14.08 -19.48
N VAL A 87 7.20 -14.78 -20.51
CA VAL A 87 8.02 -15.16 -21.67
C VAL A 87 8.38 -13.91 -22.48
N PRO A 88 9.69 -13.59 -22.65
CA PRO A 88 10.15 -12.42 -23.38
C PRO A 88 9.55 -12.31 -24.79
N SER A 89 9.18 -11.09 -25.19
CA SER A 89 8.45 -10.80 -26.44
C SER A 89 9.21 -11.14 -27.74
N HIS A 90 10.53 -11.37 -27.68
CA HIS A 90 11.31 -11.79 -28.85
C HIS A 90 11.07 -13.26 -29.24
N LEU A 91 10.44 -14.06 -28.38
CA LEU A 91 10.05 -15.44 -28.64
C LEU A 91 8.53 -15.53 -28.91
N ARG A 92 8.03 -14.78 -29.90
CA ARG A 92 6.59 -14.56 -30.15
C ARG A 92 5.78 -15.86 -30.28
N LEU A 93 6.33 -16.91 -30.91
CA LEU A 93 5.69 -18.22 -31.07
C LEU A 93 5.65 -19.04 -29.76
N LEU A 94 6.75 -19.06 -28.99
CA LEU A 94 6.80 -19.72 -27.67
C LEU A 94 5.92 -19.00 -26.65
N SER A 95 5.91 -17.67 -26.66
CA SER A 95 5.07 -16.84 -25.80
C SER A 95 3.57 -17.10 -26.05
N LEU A 96 3.13 -17.27 -27.31
CA LEU A 96 1.74 -17.62 -27.64
C LEU A 96 1.34 -19.01 -27.12
N LEU A 97 2.23 -20.01 -27.22
CA LEU A 97 1.97 -21.38 -26.76
C LEU A 97 2.03 -21.52 -25.23
N PHE A 98 2.95 -20.83 -24.56
CA PHE A 98 3.09 -20.83 -23.11
C PHE A 98 2.02 -19.96 -22.43
N ASN A 99 1.72 -18.76 -22.94
CA ASN A 99 0.68 -17.90 -22.36
C ASN A 99 -0.71 -18.54 -22.44
N ARG A 100 -1.01 -19.33 -23.48
CA ARG A 100 -2.31 -20.02 -23.57
C ARG A 100 -2.46 -21.17 -22.56
N LYS A 101 -1.36 -21.76 -22.09
CA LYS A 101 -1.37 -22.81 -21.05
C LYS A 101 -1.38 -22.25 -19.63
N PHE A 102 -0.79 -21.08 -19.40
CA PHE A 102 -0.60 -20.49 -18.07
C PHE A 102 -1.37 -19.19 -17.83
N SER A 103 -2.29 -18.82 -18.71
CA SER A 103 -3.11 -17.63 -18.50
C SER A 103 -4.02 -17.79 -17.28
N PHE A 104 -3.72 -17.06 -16.21
CA PHE A 104 -4.55 -16.97 -15.02
C PHE A 104 -5.84 -16.24 -15.37
N HIS A 105 -6.91 -16.99 -15.67
CA HIS A 105 -8.22 -16.42 -15.99
C HIS A 105 -9.24 -16.56 -14.86
N ASP A 106 -8.93 -17.35 -13.82
CA ASP A 106 -9.71 -17.29 -12.60
C ASP A 106 -9.23 -16.10 -11.77
N THR A 107 -9.83 -14.95 -12.02
CA THR A 107 -9.68 -13.73 -11.23
C THR A 107 -10.62 -13.70 -10.03
N THR A 108 -11.36 -14.78 -9.77
CA THR A 108 -12.23 -14.86 -8.60
C THR A 108 -11.39 -15.22 -7.38
N LEU A 109 -11.44 -14.37 -6.36
CA LEU A 109 -10.81 -14.69 -5.10
C LEU A 109 -11.59 -15.82 -4.43
N SER A 110 -10.87 -16.87 -4.02
CA SER A 110 -11.48 -18.08 -3.46
C SER A 110 -12.11 -17.83 -2.09
N SER A 111 -13.28 -18.43 -1.85
CA SER A 111 -13.97 -18.44 -0.55
C SER A 111 -13.20 -19.08 0.61
N VAL A 112 -12.10 -19.80 0.34
CA VAL A 112 -11.23 -20.32 1.42
C VAL A 112 -10.32 -19.24 2.02
N VAL A 113 -10.14 -18.12 1.32
CA VAL A 113 -9.40 -16.96 1.78
C VAL A 113 -10.33 -16.10 2.62
N LYS A 114 -9.98 -15.84 3.88
CA LYS A 114 -10.80 -15.04 4.80
C LYS A 114 -10.64 -13.53 4.58
N ARG A 115 -9.42 -13.10 4.23
CA ARG A 115 -9.04 -11.71 3.97
C ARG A 115 -7.97 -11.64 2.91
N ALA A 116 -7.97 -10.59 2.10
CA ALA A 116 -6.93 -10.42 1.09
C ALA A 116 -6.65 -8.95 0.77
N ARG A 117 -5.40 -8.68 0.41
CA ARG A 117 -4.93 -7.40 -0.12
C ARG A 117 -4.18 -7.60 -1.42
N HIS A 118 -4.51 -6.81 -2.43
CA HIS A 118 -3.81 -6.77 -3.72
C HIS A 118 -3.29 -5.36 -4.00
N ALA A 119 -1.97 -5.20 -3.98
CA ALA A 119 -1.32 -3.94 -4.34
C ALA A 119 -1.00 -3.95 -5.84
N VAL A 120 -1.62 -3.07 -6.62
CA VAL A 120 -1.54 -3.09 -8.09
C VAL A 120 -0.79 -1.87 -8.64
N ALA A 121 0.13 -2.09 -9.57
CA ALA A 121 0.96 -1.04 -10.16
C ALA A 121 0.21 -0.22 -11.22
N VAL A 122 0.28 1.10 -11.14
CA VAL A 122 -0.42 2.01 -12.07
C VAL A 122 0.39 2.34 -13.31
N ASP A 123 1.71 2.44 -13.17
CA ASP A 123 2.61 3.03 -14.17
C ASP A 123 3.32 1.98 -15.06
N GLU A 124 3.00 0.71 -14.87
CA GLU A 124 3.54 -0.38 -15.69
C GLU A 124 2.92 -0.38 -17.10
N LYS A 125 3.77 -0.46 -18.13
CA LYS A 125 3.38 -0.36 -19.54
C LYS A 125 3.76 -1.58 -20.40
N ARG A 126 4.49 -2.56 -19.84
CA ARG A 126 4.84 -3.80 -20.56
C ARG A 126 3.58 -4.64 -20.78
N LYS A 127 3.36 -5.03 -22.04
CA LYS A 127 2.16 -5.81 -22.42
C LYS A 127 2.11 -7.18 -21.74
N THR A 128 3.27 -7.77 -21.45
CA THR A 128 3.40 -9.04 -20.73
C THR A 128 3.10 -8.91 -19.23
N PHE A 129 2.93 -7.69 -18.72
CA PHE A 129 2.60 -7.39 -17.33
C PHE A 129 1.19 -6.79 -17.23
N ALA A 130 0.22 -7.33 -17.97
CA ALA A 130 -1.18 -6.97 -17.77
C ALA A 130 -1.66 -7.49 -16.39
N PRO A 131 -2.26 -6.64 -15.55
CA PRO A 131 -2.66 -7.04 -14.20
C PRO A 131 -3.90 -7.93 -14.22
N SER A 132 -3.89 -8.98 -13.40
CA SER A 132 -5.04 -9.84 -13.13
C SER A 132 -5.79 -9.32 -11.90
N LEU A 133 -6.75 -8.43 -12.13
CA LEU A 133 -7.55 -7.79 -11.09
C LEU A 133 -8.65 -8.74 -10.56
N TRP A 134 -8.95 -8.70 -9.27
CA TRP A 134 -10.07 -9.44 -8.70
C TRP A 134 -11.42 -8.86 -9.14
N SER A 135 -12.34 -9.74 -9.53
CA SER A 135 -13.64 -9.35 -10.10
C SER A 135 -14.82 -9.50 -9.13
N ASN A 136 -14.65 -10.19 -8.00
CA ASN A 136 -15.72 -10.55 -7.07
C ASN A 136 -15.65 -9.82 -5.72
N LEU A 137 -14.92 -8.70 -5.64
CA LEU A 137 -14.75 -7.97 -4.37
C LEU A 137 -16.04 -7.35 -3.85
N ALA A 138 -16.93 -6.90 -4.73
CA ALA A 138 -18.23 -6.36 -4.33
C ALA A 138 -19.06 -7.43 -3.59
N ASP A 139 -19.17 -8.62 -4.19
CA ASP A 139 -19.89 -9.76 -3.62
C ASP A 139 -19.26 -10.22 -2.29
N LEU A 140 -17.94 -10.35 -2.26
CA LEU A 140 -17.22 -10.78 -1.05
C LEU A 140 -17.30 -9.78 0.10
N ASN A 141 -17.49 -8.50 -0.21
CA ASN A 141 -17.62 -7.42 0.79
C ASN A 141 -19.07 -7.06 1.12
N ALA A 142 -20.05 -7.72 0.51
CA ALA A 142 -21.47 -7.48 0.79
C ALA A 142 -21.76 -7.77 2.27
N GLY A 143 -22.21 -6.74 3.01
CA GLY A 143 -22.48 -6.83 4.45
C GLY A 143 -21.23 -6.94 5.34
N ALA A 144 -20.01 -6.88 4.80
CA ALA A 144 -18.78 -6.92 5.59
C ALA A 144 -18.42 -5.53 6.16
N PRO A 145 -18.05 -5.44 7.45
CA PRO A 145 -17.58 -4.19 8.03
C PRO A 145 -16.22 -3.80 7.42
N LYS A 146 -15.90 -2.50 7.39
CA LYS A 146 -14.79 -1.93 6.59
C LYS A 146 -13.43 -2.56 6.92
N GLU A 147 -13.17 -2.76 8.20
CA GLU A 147 -11.96 -3.35 8.78
C GLU A 147 -11.71 -4.81 8.35
N ASN A 148 -12.70 -5.44 7.74
CA ASN A 148 -12.73 -6.85 7.38
C ASN A 148 -12.85 -7.05 5.86
N ARG A 149 -12.67 -6.01 5.07
CA ARG A 149 -12.87 -6.10 3.62
C ARG A 149 -11.70 -6.76 2.90
N TYR A 150 -12.02 -7.39 1.79
CA TYR A 150 -11.06 -7.71 0.75
C TYR A 150 -10.76 -6.44 -0.01
N GLU A 151 -9.47 -6.11 -0.13
CA GLU A 151 -9.03 -4.83 -0.68
C GLU A 151 -8.09 -5.07 -1.87
N GLN A 152 -8.31 -4.33 -2.94
CA GLN A 152 -7.37 -4.24 -4.04
C GLN A 152 -7.14 -2.76 -4.23
N LEU A 153 -5.93 -2.25 -4.03
CA LEU A 153 -5.62 -0.83 -4.18
C LEU A 153 -4.56 -0.61 -5.25
N PHE A 154 -4.67 0.53 -5.92
CA PHE A 154 -3.74 1.00 -6.94
C PHE A 154 -2.66 1.88 -6.30
N PHE A 155 -1.41 1.53 -6.59
CA PHE A 155 -0.21 2.16 -6.08
C PHE A 155 0.57 2.82 -7.23
N PRO A 156 1.26 3.94 -6.98
CA PRO A 156 2.12 4.54 -7.97
C PRO A 156 3.35 3.65 -8.20
N GLY A 157 3.89 3.70 -9.42
CA GLY A 157 5.08 2.97 -9.83
C GLY A 157 4.79 1.83 -10.82
N VAL A 158 5.88 1.33 -11.43
CA VAL A 158 5.89 0.14 -12.29
C VAL A 158 5.84 -1.16 -11.45
N HIS A 159 5.72 -2.32 -12.09
CA HIS A 159 5.59 -3.63 -11.42
C HIS A 159 6.59 -3.83 -10.26
N GLY A 160 7.89 -3.58 -10.52
CA GLY A 160 8.93 -3.70 -9.50
C GLY A 160 8.97 -2.57 -8.47
N ALA A 161 8.38 -1.41 -8.75
CA ALA A 161 8.26 -0.33 -7.77
C ALA A 161 7.11 -0.59 -6.79
N VAL A 162 6.16 -1.48 -7.10
CA VAL A 162 5.12 -1.95 -6.17
C VAL A 162 5.52 -3.29 -5.54
N GLY A 163 5.99 -4.24 -6.33
CA GLY A 163 6.39 -5.58 -5.85
C GLY A 163 7.80 -5.67 -5.25
N GLY A 164 8.64 -4.64 -5.43
CA GLY A 164 10.01 -4.62 -4.93
C GLY A 164 11.03 -5.27 -5.86
N GLY A 165 12.15 -5.72 -5.28
CA GLY A 165 13.23 -6.42 -5.99
C GLY A 165 14.27 -5.51 -6.66
N GLY A 166 14.26 -4.21 -6.37
CA GLY A 166 15.26 -3.26 -6.86
C GLY A 166 15.82 -2.37 -5.74
N PRO A 167 16.91 -1.61 -6.01
CA PRO A 167 17.54 -0.74 -5.02
C PRO A 167 16.69 0.46 -4.60
N VAL A 168 15.74 0.91 -5.43
CA VAL A 168 14.80 1.98 -5.06
C VAL A 168 13.55 1.36 -4.46
N ARG A 169 13.30 1.65 -3.18
CA ARG A 169 12.30 0.93 -2.38
C ARG A 169 11.13 1.77 -1.88
N GLY A 170 11.15 3.11 -1.94
CA GLY A 170 10.14 3.93 -1.27
C GLY A 170 8.68 3.61 -1.64
N LEU A 171 8.40 3.35 -2.92
CA LEU A 171 7.06 2.95 -3.36
C LEU A 171 6.72 1.49 -2.99
N SER A 172 7.71 0.58 -3.03
CA SER A 172 7.48 -0.83 -2.70
C SER A 172 7.37 -1.05 -1.20
N ASP A 173 8.07 -0.24 -0.40
CA ASP A 173 7.95 -0.22 1.06
C ASP A 173 6.54 0.22 1.45
N ALA A 174 5.92 1.18 0.73
CA ALA A 174 4.52 1.56 0.95
C ALA A 174 3.56 0.39 0.65
N ALA A 175 3.76 -0.32 -0.47
CA ALA A 175 2.94 -1.48 -0.81
C ALA A 175 3.16 -2.65 0.16
N LEU A 176 4.39 -2.88 0.59
CA LEU A 176 4.76 -3.91 1.56
C LEU A 176 4.17 -3.61 2.93
N GLU A 177 4.31 -2.38 3.43
CA GLU A 177 3.70 -1.94 4.69
C GLU A 177 2.20 -2.19 4.68
N TRP A 178 1.50 -1.78 3.62
CA TRP A 178 0.06 -1.93 3.53
C TRP A 178 -0.37 -3.40 3.55
N VAL A 179 0.30 -4.28 2.81
CA VAL A 179 -0.01 -5.71 2.82
C VAL A 179 0.35 -6.34 4.17
N PHE A 180 1.54 -6.05 4.70
CA PHE A 180 2.00 -6.53 6.00
C PHE A 180 1.04 -6.14 7.13
N ARG A 181 0.59 -4.89 7.18
CA ARG A 181 -0.36 -4.40 8.18
C ARG A 181 -1.68 -5.17 8.13
N GLY A 182 -2.14 -5.53 6.92
CA GLY A 182 -3.32 -6.37 6.73
C GLY A 182 -3.14 -7.76 7.32
N ALA A 183 -1.95 -8.35 7.18
CA ALA A 183 -1.61 -9.63 7.79
C ALA A 183 -1.59 -9.54 9.33
N VAL A 184 -0.98 -8.50 9.89
CA VAL A 184 -0.94 -8.26 11.35
C VAL A 184 -2.36 -8.12 11.93
N MET A 185 -3.26 -7.43 11.23
CA MET A 185 -4.68 -7.31 11.63
C MET A 185 -5.40 -8.67 11.70
N GLN A 186 -4.88 -9.70 11.03
CA GLN A 186 -5.40 -11.08 11.10
C GLN A 186 -4.66 -11.97 12.10
N GLY A 187 -3.82 -11.38 12.96
CA GLY A 187 -3.10 -12.07 14.02
C GLY A 187 -1.81 -12.77 13.55
N LEU A 188 -1.30 -12.45 12.35
CA LEU A 188 -0.01 -12.97 11.93
C LEU A 188 1.11 -12.24 12.69
N ALA A 189 1.96 -13.02 13.35
CA ALA A 189 3.17 -12.53 13.98
C ALA A 189 4.30 -12.43 12.96
N PHE A 190 5.07 -11.35 13.06
CA PHE A 190 6.26 -11.12 12.24
C PHE A 190 7.42 -10.73 13.13
N ASP A 191 8.62 -11.06 12.67
CA ASP A 191 9.85 -10.51 13.23
C ASP A 191 9.89 -9.00 12.92
N ARG A 192 9.96 -8.19 13.99
CA ARG A 192 10.00 -6.73 13.94
C ARG A 192 11.23 -6.19 14.66
N ASP A 193 12.22 -7.03 14.86
CA ASP A 193 13.48 -6.63 15.46
C ASP A 193 14.25 -5.69 14.52
N ASP A 194 15.25 -4.99 15.03
CA ASP A 194 15.94 -3.93 14.29
C ASP A 194 16.68 -4.41 13.03
N GLN A 195 16.95 -5.71 12.92
CA GLN A 195 17.52 -6.36 11.73
C GLN A 195 16.45 -6.80 10.70
N SER A 196 15.17 -6.75 11.05
CA SER A 196 14.09 -7.18 10.17
C SER A 196 13.90 -6.19 9.00
N PRO A 197 13.71 -6.66 7.76
CA PRO A 197 13.32 -5.80 6.65
C PRO A 197 12.05 -4.98 6.91
N ILE A 198 11.13 -5.50 7.74
CA ILE A 198 9.90 -4.80 8.14
C ILE A 198 10.23 -3.59 9.03
N PHE A 199 11.24 -3.72 9.89
CA PHE A 199 11.70 -2.61 10.73
C PHE A 199 12.34 -1.50 9.90
N MET A 200 13.01 -1.88 8.82
CA MET A 200 13.72 -0.98 7.89
C MET A 200 12.84 -0.45 6.74
N LEU A 201 11.52 -0.60 6.83
CA LEU A 201 10.57 -0.04 5.88
C LEU A 201 10.70 1.48 5.86
N ARG A 202 10.78 2.06 4.66
CA ARG A 202 10.76 3.52 4.46
C ARG A 202 9.84 3.89 3.30
N PRO A 203 8.51 3.80 3.47
CA PRO A 203 7.56 4.29 2.50
C PRO A 203 7.83 5.76 2.14
N ASP A 204 7.98 6.04 0.85
CA ASP A 204 8.19 7.40 0.36
C ASP A 204 7.48 7.58 -0.99
N PRO A 205 6.32 8.28 -1.03
CA PRO A 205 5.63 8.57 -2.28
C PRO A 205 6.47 9.39 -3.26
N ARG A 206 7.52 10.09 -2.80
CA ARG A 206 8.42 10.85 -3.69
C ARG A 206 9.46 9.97 -4.36
N ALA A 207 9.58 8.69 -3.99
CA ALA A 207 10.48 7.79 -4.69
C ALA A 207 10.11 7.68 -6.18
N GLN A 208 11.11 7.48 -7.04
CA GLN A 208 10.91 7.38 -8.48
C GLN A 208 10.00 6.20 -8.86
N LEU A 209 9.30 6.32 -9.98
CA LEU A 209 8.32 5.32 -10.45
C LEU A 209 8.92 3.96 -10.83
N PHE A 210 10.24 3.88 -10.99
CA PHE A 210 10.97 2.66 -11.31
C PHE A 210 11.78 2.20 -10.09
N ASN A 211 11.91 0.89 -9.89
CA ASN A 211 12.74 0.33 -8.81
C ASN A 211 14.24 0.31 -9.13
N VAL A 212 14.69 0.94 -10.22
CA VAL A 212 16.09 0.96 -10.70
C VAL A 212 16.66 2.36 -10.60
N THR A 213 17.74 2.55 -9.83
CA THR A 213 18.38 3.85 -9.58
C THR A 213 18.58 4.67 -10.86
N GLY A 214 18.04 5.90 -10.88
CA GLY A 214 18.22 6.84 -11.99
C GLY A 214 17.29 6.62 -13.20
N LYS A 215 16.55 5.51 -13.28
CA LYS A 215 15.56 5.30 -14.34
C LYS A 215 14.30 6.12 -14.06
N ARG A 216 14.07 7.17 -14.85
CA ARG A 216 12.93 8.09 -14.69
C ARG A 216 11.83 7.93 -15.75
N LYS A 217 12.14 7.30 -16.88
CA LYS A 217 11.20 7.08 -17.99
C LYS A 217 11.54 5.83 -18.78
N TRP A 218 10.55 5.33 -19.52
CA TRP A 218 10.76 4.28 -20.50
C TRP A 218 11.63 4.78 -21.66
N SER A 219 12.69 4.05 -21.98
CA SER A 219 13.59 4.35 -23.10
C SER A 219 13.07 3.77 -24.43
N ILE A 220 13.67 4.19 -25.54
CA ILE A 220 13.40 3.59 -26.86
C ILE A 220 13.78 2.10 -26.86
N GLY A 221 14.89 1.73 -26.20
CA GLY A 221 15.30 0.33 -26.04
C GLY A 221 14.27 -0.49 -25.29
N ASP A 222 13.67 0.06 -24.22
CA ASP A 222 12.60 -0.63 -23.49
C ASP A 222 11.36 -0.89 -24.36
N ARG A 223 11.02 0.06 -25.26
CA ARG A 223 9.91 -0.09 -26.23
C ARG A 223 10.19 -1.21 -27.23
N LEU A 224 11.41 -1.31 -27.73
CA LEU A 224 11.82 -2.41 -28.60
C LEU A 224 11.74 -3.76 -27.88
N MET A 225 11.99 -3.77 -26.57
CA MET A 225 11.96 -4.96 -25.71
C MET A 225 10.59 -5.29 -25.12
N GLY A 226 9.51 -4.70 -25.63
CA GLY A 226 8.13 -5.11 -25.30
C GLY A 226 7.38 -4.20 -24.32
N VAL A 227 7.90 -3.01 -24.01
CA VAL A 227 7.07 -1.95 -23.42
C VAL A 227 6.04 -1.49 -24.44
N GLY A 228 4.76 -1.60 -24.08
CA GLY A 228 3.66 -1.18 -24.91
C GLY A 228 3.56 0.34 -25.04
N LEU A 229 2.84 0.77 -26.08
CA LEU A 229 2.47 2.18 -26.25
C LEU A 229 1.22 2.57 -25.45
N GLY A 230 0.45 1.58 -24.97
CA GLY A 230 -0.77 1.79 -24.21
C GLY A 230 -0.55 1.67 -22.70
N ASP A 231 -1.30 2.46 -21.95
CA ASP A 231 -1.36 2.38 -20.48
C ASP A 231 -2.28 1.24 -20.02
N ARG A 232 -2.13 0.83 -18.76
CA ARG A 232 -3.07 -0.09 -18.10
C ARG A 232 -4.48 0.49 -18.08
N ARG A 233 -5.48 -0.38 -18.09
CA ARG A 233 -6.88 -0.03 -17.91
C ARG A 233 -7.36 -0.56 -16.56
N PHE A 234 -8.10 0.27 -15.85
CA PHE A 234 -8.68 -0.06 -14.56
C PHE A 234 -10.21 0.11 -14.62
N PRO A 235 -10.98 -0.61 -13.77
CA PRO A 235 -12.42 -0.46 -13.70
C PRO A 235 -12.83 0.98 -13.34
N ASP A 236 -13.97 1.42 -13.86
CA ASP A 236 -14.55 2.72 -13.52
C ASP A 236 -15.15 2.62 -12.10
N THR A 237 -14.64 3.44 -11.16
CA THR A 237 -15.09 3.45 -9.76
C THR A 237 -15.13 4.88 -9.23
N ASP A 238 -16.19 5.26 -8.50
CA ASP A 238 -16.45 6.66 -8.11
C ASP A 238 -15.43 7.28 -7.14
N ASP A 239 -14.79 6.47 -6.29
CA ASP A 239 -13.80 6.94 -5.30
C ASP A 239 -12.39 6.40 -5.53
N GLY A 240 -12.19 5.56 -6.56
CA GLY A 240 -10.92 4.92 -6.88
C GLY A 240 -10.40 4.04 -5.74
N PRO A 241 -10.18 2.73 -5.93
CA PRO A 241 -9.46 1.94 -4.96
C PRO A 241 -7.97 2.33 -5.00
N LEU A 242 -7.63 3.48 -4.45
CA LEU A 242 -6.32 4.12 -4.53
C LEU A 242 -5.67 4.11 -3.16
N HIS A 243 -4.38 3.78 -3.14
CA HIS A 243 -3.55 3.97 -1.96
C HIS A 243 -3.19 5.44 -1.77
N ASP A 244 -3.00 5.87 -0.52
CA ASP A 244 -2.74 7.28 -0.20
C ASP A 244 -1.41 7.78 -0.79
N SER A 245 -0.42 6.90 -0.96
CA SER A 245 0.84 7.26 -1.66
C SER A 245 0.60 7.76 -3.08
N LEU A 246 -0.43 7.25 -3.77
CA LEU A 246 -0.83 7.71 -5.09
C LEU A 246 -1.41 9.12 -5.04
N VAL A 247 -2.35 9.35 -4.11
CA VAL A 247 -3.02 10.63 -3.91
C VAL A 247 -2.00 11.70 -3.49
N HIS A 248 -1.06 11.35 -2.62
CA HIS A 248 0.04 12.23 -2.22
C HIS A 248 0.92 12.62 -3.41
N ARG A 249 1.34 11.67 -4.26
CA ARG A 249 2.08 12.01 -5.50
C ARG A 249 1.27 12.89 -6.42
N PHE A 250 -0.03 12.65 -6.53
CA PHE A 250 -0.90 13.40 -7.44
C PHE A 250 -0.97 14.89 -7.09
N ARG A 251 -0.93 15.24 -5.80
CA ARG A 251 -0.91 16.65 -5.34
C ARG A 251 0.48 17.28 -5.26
N MET A 252 1.56 16.49 -5.39
CA MET A 252 2.92 17.01 -5.25
C MET A 252 3.32 17.91 -6.42
N PRO A 253 3.99 19.04 -6.16
CA PRO A 253 4.65 19.83 -7.20
C PRO A 253 5.66 18.98 -7.98
N ALA A 254 5.82 19.29 -9.27
CA ALA A 254 6.69 18.54 -10.18
C ALA A 254 8.15 18.52 -9.70
N GLU A 255 8.58 19.59 -9.04
CA GLU A 255 9.93 19.81 -8.53
C GLU A 255 10.28 18.88 -7.36
N GLN A 256 9.26 18.38 -6.66
CA GLN A 256 9.41 17.42 -5.56
C GLN A 256 9.43 15.97 -6.05
N LEU A 257 9.18 15.74 -7.34
CA LEU A 257 9.14 14.41 -7.94
C LEU A 257 10.41 14.15 -8.76
N PRO A 258 11.02 12.95 -8.67
CA PRO A 258 12.19 12.61 -9.47
C PRO A 258 11.96 12.72 -10.97
N GLU A 259 10.72 12.55 -11.44
CA GLU A 259 10.38 12.67 -12.84
C GLU A 259 10.36 14.13 -13.35
N GLY A 260 10.33 15.12 -12.45
CA GLY A 260 10.33 16.54 -12.79
C GLY A 260 9.04 17.02 -13.50
N VAL A 261 7.97 16.23 -13.42
CA VAL A 261 6.66 16.54 -14.04
C VAL A 261 5.54 16.22 -13.07
N PRO A 262 4.37 16.89 -13.17
CA PRO A 262 3.21 16.55 -12.35
C PRO A 262 2.82 15.08 -12.54
N TYR A 263 2.57 14.37 -11.45
CA TYR A 263 2.14 12.98 -11.52
C TYR A 263 0.67 12.90 -11.96
N ARG A 264 0.46 12.67 -13.26
CA ARG A 264 -0.86 12.50 -13.91
C ARG A 264 -0.85 11.20 -14.73
N PRO A 265 -0.96 10.03 -14.09
CA PRO A 265 -0.91 8.76 -14.80
C PRO A 265 -2.11 8.63 -15.77
N PRO A 266 -1.88 8.45 -17.08
CA PRO A 266 -2.99 8.37 -18.05
C PRO A 266 -3.90 7.17 -17.85
N SER A 267 -3.39 6.08 -17.26
CA SER A 267 -4.18 4.90 -16.87
C SER A 267 -5.31 5.23 -15.89
N LEU A 268 -5.20 6.34 -15.15
CA LEU A 268 -6.22 6.84 -14.22
C LEU A 268 -6.89 8.12 -14.72
N GLY A 269 -6.78 8.46 -16.01
CA GLY A 269 -7.29 9.72 -16.57
C GLY A 269 -8.75 10.01 -16.20
N ARG A 270 -9.61 8.98 -16.21
CA ARG A 270 -11.03 9.09 -15.84
C ARG A 270 -11.26 9.35 -14.34
N LEU A 271 -10.29 9.00 -13.50
CA LEU A 271 -10.37 9.15 -12.04
C LEU A 271 -9.70 10.42 -11.54
N TRP A 272 -9.07 11.23 -12.41
CA TRP A 272 -8.32 12.42 -11.98
C TRP A 272 -9.17 13.38 -11.13
N GLU A 273 -10.42 13.66 -11.52
CA GLU A 273 -11.30 14.52 -10.71
C GLU A 273 -11.62 13.90 -9.34
N ALA A 274 -11.82 12.59 -9.27
CA ALA A 274 -12.06 11.89 -8.01
C ALA A 274 -10.81 11.94 -7.10
N ILE A 275 -9.62 11.81 -7.69
CA ILE A 275 -8.34 11.95 -7.00
C ILE A 275 -8.18 13.36 -6.43
N GLU A 276 -8.46 14.40 -7.23
CA GLU A 276 -8.42 15.80 -6.79
C GLU A 276 -9.40 16.05 -5.62
N ARG A 277 -10.64 15.54 -5.73
CA ARG A 277 -11.61 15.63 -4.63
C ARG A 277 -11.12 14.93 -3.36
N ARG A 278 -10.51 13.75 -3.48
CA ARG A 278 -9.93 13.03 -2.33
C ARG A 278 -8.77 13.80 -1.72
N ALA A 279 -7.86 14.34 -2.54
CA ALA A 279 -6.76 15.18 -2.07
C ALA A 279 -7.27 16.43 -1.32
N ALA A 280 -8.30 17.10 -1.86
CA ALA A 280 -8.92 18.26 -1.19
C ALA A 280 -9.57 17.91 0.16
N ARG A 281 -10.16 16.71 0.29
CA ARG A 281 -10.68 16.21 1.58
C ARG A 281 -9.57 15.97 2.59
N MET A 282 -8.45 15.36 2.17
CA MET A 282 -7.26 15.18 3.03
C MET A 282 -6.73 16.54 3.52
N ASP A 283 -6.62 17.52 2.62
CA ASP A 283 -6.20 18.88 3.00
C ASP A 283 -7.16 19.56 3.98
N THR A 284 -8.46 19.34 3.82
CA THR A 284 -9.48 19.86 4.74
C THR A 284 -9.37 19.21 6.12
N SER A 285 -9.15 17.89 6.17
CA SER A 285 -8.90 17.16 7.41
C SER A 285 -7.66 17.70 8.15
N PHE A 286 -6.57 17.92 7.42
CA PHE A 286 -5.37 18.55 7.95
C PHE A 286 -5.64 19.98 8.46
N ARG A 287 -6.34 20.82 7.69
CA ARG A 287 -6.70 22.19 8.11
C ARG A 287 -7.57 22.20 9.36
N ASN A 288 -8.49 21.25 9.49
CA ASN A 288 -9.31 21.10 10.69
C ASN A 288 -8.46 20.71 11.90
N ALA A 289 -7.55 19.74 11.74
CA ALA A 289 -6.62 19.35 12.81
C ALA A 289 -5.72 20.52 13.24
N PHE A 290 -5.22 21.30 12.28
CA PHE A 290 -4.42 22.50 12.55
C PHE A 290 -5.24 23.60 13.24
N THR A 291 -6.50 23.79 12.82
CA THR A 291 -7.42 24.75 13.45
C THR A 291 -7.77 24.35 14.88
N GLU A 292 -7.99 23.05 15.13
CA GLU A 292 -8.22 22.52 16.46
C GLU A 292 -6.99 22.72 17.36
N TYR A 293 -5.78 22.44 16.83
CA TYR A 293 -4.55 22.68 17.57
C TYR A 293 -4.37 24.17 17.92
N LYS A 294 -4.75 25.11 17.06
CA LYS A 294 -4.72 26.55 17.38
C LYS A 294 -5.59 26.92 18.58
N LYS A 295 -6.67 26.18 18.85
CA LYS A 295 -7.53 26.42 20.03
C LYS A 295 -6.84 26.04 21.35
N SER A 296 -5.74 25.29 21.31
CA SER A 296 -4.95 24.96 22.51
C SER A 296 -4.32 26.19 23.19
N GLY A 297 -4.23 27.32 22.49
CA GLY A 297 -3.56 28.52 23.00
C GLY A 297 -2.04 28.52 22.82
N ASP A 298 -1.47 27.51 22.18
CA ASP A 298 -0.04 27.48 21.85
C ASP A 298 0.30 28.53 20.79
N ALA A 299 1.01 29.60 21.21
CA ALA A 299 1.43 30.69 20.33
C ALA A 299 2.32 30.22 19.16
N ARG A 300 2.96 29.05 19.27
CA ARG A 300 3.77 28.47 18.19
C ARG A 300 2.92 28.00 17.00
N ALA A 301 1.65 27.64 17.23
CA ALA A 301 0.70 27.25 16.18
C ALA A 301 0.31 28.41 15.24
N LEU A 302 0.58 29.65 15.65
CA LEU A 302 0.15 30.87 14.97
C LEU A 302 1.26 31.51 14.12
N ARG A 303 2.47 30.96 14.13
CA ARG A 303 3.61 31.51 13.39
C ARG A 303 4.50 30.42 12.79
N ALA A 304 5.22 30.77 11.73
CA ALA A 304 6.28 29.92 11.20
C ALA A 304 7.40 29.72 12.26
N PRO A 305 8.07 28.56 12.28
CA PRO A 305 9.24 28.38 13.13
C PRO A 305 10.35 29.35 12.75
N ASP A 306 11.15 29.78 13.73
CA ASP A 306 12.27 30.71 13.51
C ASP A 306 13.41 30.03 12.72
N SER A 307 13.52 28.71 12.84
CA SER A 307 14.40 27.86 12.04
C SER A 307 13.90 26.41 12.08
N VAL A 308 14.38 25.59 11.14
CA VAL A 308 14.11 24.15 11.13
C VAL A 308 15.43 23.39 11.25
N ARG A 309 15.44 22.31 12.03
CA ARG A 309 16.56 21.38 12.11
C ARG A 309 16.13 20.03 11.56
N ARG A 310 16.93 19.45 10.67
CA ARG A 310 16.68 18.10 10.15
C ARG A 310 16.95 17.07 11.23
N TYR A 311 16.09 16.06 11.30
CA TYR A 311 16.20 14.93 12.19
C TYR A 311 15.97 13.64 11.42
N ILE A 312 16.88 12.69 11.57
CA ILE A 312 16.75 11.35 10.99
C ILE A 312 16.09 10.47 12.06
N VAL A 313 14.90 9.97 11.75
CA VAL A 313 14.12 9.09 12.64
C VAL A 313 14.96 7.89 13.03
N GLN A 314 15.10 7.64 14.32
CA GLN A 314 15.87 6.52 14.86
C GLN A 314 14.97 5.30 15.08
N PRO A 315 15.57 4.10 15.17
CA PRO A 315 14.89 2.91 15.67
C PRO A 315 14.05 3.19 16.93
N LYS A 316 12.76 2.80 16.92
CA LYS A 316 11.79 2.94 18.03
C LYS A 316 11.36 4.39 18.36
N ASP A 317 11.79 5.38 17.60
CA ASP A 317 11.28 6.73 17.76
C ASP A 317 9.75 6.76 17.54
N THR A 318 9.08 7.46 18.44
CA THR A 318 7.71 7.95 18.27
C THR A 318 7.72 9.47 18.22
N LEU A 319 6.69 10.07 17.62
CA LEU A 319 6.53 11.54 17.61
C LEU A 319 6.62 12.12 19.03
N THR A 320 6.04 11.43 20.00
CA THR A 320 6.10 11.79 21.42
C THR A 320 7.51 11.76 21.97
N SER A 321 8.26 10.67 21.74
CA SER A 321 9.64 10.57 22.23
C SER A 321 10.59 11.57 21.54
N ILE A 322 10.36 11.88 20.26
CA ILE A 322 11.14 12.90 19.53
C ILE A 322 10.80 14.29 20.09
N ALA A 323 9.52 14.59 20.28
CA ALA A 323 9.10 15.89 20.82
C ALA A 323 9.64 16.13 22.24
N GLU A 324 9.61 15.11 23.11
CA GLU A 324 10.21 15.19 24.44
C GLU A 324 11.71 15.49 24.39
N ARG A 325 12.46 14.78 23.55
CA ARG A 325 13.91 14.92 23.46
C ARG A 325 14.37 16.17 22.71
N GLU A 326 13.74 16.50 21.59
CA GLU A 326 14.21 17.52 20.65
C GLU A 326 13.50 18.87 20.81
N MET A 327 12.29 18.87 21.39
CA MET A 327 11.47 20.07 21.64
C MET A 327 11.26 20.35 23.13
N GLY A 328 11.65 19.42 24.01
CA GLY A 328 11.59 19.57 25.47
C GLY A 328 10.24 19.19 26.10
N SER A 329 9.27 18.71 25.31
CA SER A 329 7.98 18.25 25.84
C SER A 329 7.31 17.19 24.96
N ALA A 330 6.87 16.10 25.59
CA ALA A 330 6.05 15.07 24.95
C ALA A 330 4.73 15.61 24.37
N SER A 331 4.18 16.70 24.95
CA SER A 331 2.96 17.35 24.45
C SER A 331 3.13 17.97 23.06
N ASP A 332 4.37 18.24 22.64
CA ASP A 332 4.66 18.88 21.36
C ASP A 332 4.61 17.89 20.19
N ALA A 333 4.33 16.61 20.45
CA ALA A 333 4.16 15.58 19.42
C ALA A 333 3.14 15.97 18.34
N THR A 334 2.05 16.62 18.75
CA THR A 334 1.01 17.10 17.83
C THR A 334 1.53 18.22 16.94
N LEU A 335 2.27 19.18 17.50
CA LEU A 335 2.90 20.25 16.73
C LEU A 335 3.94 19.71 15.74
N LEU A 336 4.78 18.78 16.19
CA LEU A 336 5.77 18.10 15.36
C LEU A 336 5.12 17.35 14.20
N SER A 337 4.04 16.62 14.49
CA SER A 337 3.24 15.92 13.48
C SER A 337 2.66 16.89 12.45
N LEU A 338 1.99 17.95 12.92
CA LEU A 338 1.37 18.95 12.05
C LEU A 338 2.38 19.68 11.18
N HIS A 339 3.54 20.08 11.73
CA HIS A 339 4.63 20.69 10.97
C HIS A 339 5.10 19.78 9.85
N ASN A 340 5.43 18.52 10.17
CA ASN A 340 5.95 17.58 9.19
C ASN A 340 4.91 17.12 8.16
N ARG A 341 3.62 17.08 8.52
CA ARG A 341 2.54 16.89 7.57
C ARG A 341 2.39 18.07 6.62
N ASN A 342 2.60 19.30 7.10
CA ASN A 342 2.56 20.51 6.30
C ASN A 342 3.68 20.55 5.24
N VAL A 343 4.90 20.15 5.62
CA VAL A 343 6.05 20.11 4.70
C VAL A 343 6.16 18.79 3.90
N GLY A 344 5.22 17.86 4.10
CA GLY A 344 5.13 16.62 3.33
C GLY A 344 6.14 15.52 3.73
N LEU A 345 6.68 15.59 4.94
CA LEU A 345 7.61 14.60 5.50
C LEU A 345 6.91 13.51 6.34
N ILE A 346 5.69 13.76 6.81
CA ILE A 346 4.81 12.78 7.48
C ILE A 346 3.45 12.73 6.77
N PHE A 347 2.88 11.53 6.64
CA PHE A 347 1.57 11.31 5.99
C PHE A 347 0.43 11.27 7.01
N GLU A 348 -0.82 11.19 6.53
CA GLU A 348 -2.00 11.34 7.41
C GLU A 348 -2.15 10.28 8.49
N ASP A 349 -1.57 9.10 8.28
CA ASP A 349 -1.55 8.01 9.26
C ASP A 349 -0.59 8.27 10.43
N GLY A 350 0.24 9.32 10.35
CA GLY A 350 1.20 9.70 11.37
C GLY A 350 2.36 8.72 11.52
N SER A 351 2.54 7.80 10.55
CA SER A 351 3.56 6.76 10.63
C SER A 351 4.96 7.36 10.54
N LEU A 352 5.84 6.94 11.46
CA LEU A 352 7.26 7.25 11.46
C LEU A 352 8.06 6.01 11.08
N TYR A 353 9.09 6.20 10.26
CA TYR A 353 9.90 5.12 9.72
C TYR A 353 11.37 5.37 10.02
N ALA A 354 12.06 4.40 10.61
CA ALA A 354 13.48 4.55 10.92
C ALA A 354 14.28 4.90 9.66
N GLY A 355 15.13 5.92 9.74
CA GLY A 355 15.92 6.45 8.63
C GLY A 355 15.18 7.39 7.69
N SER A 356 13.90 7.74 7.95
CA SER A 356 13.24 8.86 7.26
C SER A 356 13.68 10.20 7.85
N GLU A 357 13.66 11.26 7.03
CA GLU A 357 13.96 12.62 7.47
C GLU A 357 12.67 13.34 7.87
N ILE A 358 12.69 14.02 9.01
CA ILE A 358 11.68 14.96 9.46
C ILE A 358 12.33 16.29 9.87
N GLU A 359 11.54 17.35 9.96
CA GLU A 359 11.96 18.66 10.46
C GLU A 359 11.51 18.86 11.91
N ILE A 360 12.44 19.30 12.76
CA ILE A 360 12.17 19.79 14.11
C ILE A 360 11.99 21.31 14.04
N PRO A 361 10.78 21.85 14.26
CA PRO A 361 10.55 23.28 14.24
C PRO A 361 11.10 23.92 15.52
N VAL A 362 11.95 24.94 15.38
CA VAL A 362 12.58 25.65 16.50
C VAL A 362 11.91 27.01 16.67
N TYR A 363 11.40 27.26 17.87
CA TYR A 363 10.77 28.53 18.25
C TYR A 363 11.59 29.19 19.36
N LYS A 364 12.08 30.40 19.09
CA LYS A 364 12.66 31.26 20.12
C LYS A 364 11.56 31.67 21.11
N ALA A 365 11.95 31.88 22.37
CA ALA A 365 11.05 32.43 23.38
C ALA A 365 10.44 33.73 22.85
N PRO A 366 9.14 34.00 23.11
CA PRO A 366 8.54 35.26 22.72
C PRO A 366 9.38 36.41 23.28
N LEU A 367 9.71 37.40 22.45
CA LEU A 367 10.29 38.64 22.96
C LEU A 367 9.35 39.17 24.06
N PRO A 368 9.87 39.63 25.22
CA PRO A 368 9.03 40.25 26.22
C PRO A 368 8.23 41.37 25.54
N ARG A 369 6.91 41.39 25.78
CA ARG A 369 6.08 42.46 25.23
C ARG A 369 6.72 43.80 25.63
N PRO A 370 6.88 44.77 24.70
CA PRO A 370 7.27 46.11 25.11
C PRO A 370 6.28 46.53 26.21
N GLY A 371 6.82 46.95 27.36
CA GLY A 371 6.00 47.43 28.47
C GLY A 371 5.02 48.51 27.99
N PRO A 372 3.92 48.72 28.72
CA PRO A 372 2.97 49.77 28.35
C PRO A 372 3.72 51.08 28.10
N LEU A 373 3.44 51.71 26.95
CA LEU A 373 3.96 53.04 26.65
C LEU A 373 3.70 53.94 27.86
N PRO A 374 4.69 54.75 28.31
CA PRO A 374 4.46 55.68 29.41
C PRO A 374 3.21 56.50 29.07
N GLY A 375 2.27 56.54 30.01
CA GLY A 375 1.04 57.31 29.86
C GLY A 375 1.37 58.78 29.55
N PRO A 376 0.43 59.51 28.92
CA PRO A 376 0.65 60.91 28.59
C PRO A 376 1.10 61.69 29.83
N VAL A 377 2.23 62.39 29.71
CA VAL A 377 2.72 63.30 30.73
C VAL A 377 1.61 64.33 31.01
N PRO A 378 1.19 64.54 32.27
CA PRO A 378 0.19 65.54 32.59
C PRO A 378 0.66 66.91 32.10
N VAL A 379 -0.13 67.54 31.24
CA VAL A 379 0.09 68.93 30.84
C VAL A 379 -0.24 69.80 32.05
N GLU A 380 0.77 70.47 32.61
CA GLU A 380 0.55 71.47 33.66
C GLU A 380 -0.37 72.58 33.15
N PRO A 381 -1.36 73.02 33.95
CA PRO A 381 -2.22 74.13 33.56
C PRO A 381 -1.40 75.42 33.47
N PRO A 382 -1.71 76.30 32.50
CA PRO A 382 -0.99 77.56 32.33
C PRO A 382 -1.14 78.44 33.58
N ALA A 383 -0.03 79.04 34.01
CA ALA A 383 0.00 79.96 35.13
C ALA A 383 -0.95 81.16 34.89
N PRO A 384 -1.68 81.63 35.92
CA PRO A 384 -2.52 82.81 35.79
C PRO A 384 -1.63 84.05 35.63
N GLY A 385 -1.74 84.73 34.49
CA GLY A 385 -1.03 85.97 34.24
C GLY A 385 -1.65 87.16 35.00
N PRO A 386 -0.87 88.20 35.30
CA PRO A 386 -1.36 89.57 35.45
C PRO A 386 -1.44 90.31 34.10
#